data_AF-A0A8T7FH55-F1
#
_entry.id   AF-A0A8T7FH55-F1
#
_cell.length_a   1.000
_cell.length_b   1.000
_cell.length_c   1.000
_cell.angle_alpha   90.00
_cell.angle_beta   90.00
_cell.angle_gamma   90.00
#
_symmetry.space_group_name_H-M   'P 1'
#
loop_
_entity.id
_entity.type
_entity.pdbx_description
1 polymer ?
#
loop_
_entity_poly.entity_id
_entity_poly.type
_entity_poly.pdbx_seq_one_letter_code
_entity_poly.pdbx_strand_id
1 'polypeptide(L)' 'MSNQVKEIIRKTVLEMLGDSMSSGNIRKMAEKHAEKVHFVPIRYRIVGGILQGLNIKFGNFIEQLLRNIVERYWRKSNG' A
#
# COMPACT_ATOMS: atom_id res chain seq x y z
N MET A 1 10.30 -9.31 -19.60
CA MET A 1 10.64 -8.37 -18.49
C MET A 1 11.95 -8.79 -17.87
N SER A 2 12.89 -7.88 -17.62
CA SER A 2 14.16 -8.25 -16.96
C SER A 2 13.88 -8.74 -15.53
N ASN A 3 14.60 -9.76 -15.07
CA ASN A 3 14.43 -10.32 -13.71
C ASN A 3 14.57 -9.26 -12.61
N GLN A 4 15.35 -8.20 -12.85
CA GLN A 4 15.48 -7.08 -11.93
C GLN A 4 14.17 -6.31 -11.71
N VAL A 5 13.36 -6.10 -12.77
CA VAL A 5 12.06 -5.41 -12.62
C VAL A 5 11.09 -6.25 -11.80
N LYS A 6 11.13 -7.58 -11.97
CA LYS A 6 10.32 -8.50 -11.16
C LYS A 6 10.69 -8.44 -9.68
N GLU A 7 11.98 -8.43 -9.35
CA GLU A 7 12.42 -8.33 -7.95
C GLU A 7 12.09 -6.98 -7.31
N ILE A 8 12.20 -5.87 -8.05
CA ILE A 8 11.78 -4.55 -7.57
C ILE A 8 10.29 -4.57 -7.24
N ILE A 9 9.45 -5.05 -8.16
CA ILE A 9 8.00 -5.17 -7.92
C ILE A 9 7.73 -6.05 -6.69
N ARG A 10 8.37 -7.22 -6.61
CA ARG A 10 8.15 -8.18 -5.52
C ARG A 10 8.50 -7.59 -4.15
N LYS A 11 9.67 -6.95 -4.05
CA LYS A 11 10.14 -6.34 -2.79
C LYS A 11 9.21 -5.22 -2.34
N THR A 12 8.83 -4.33 -3.25
CA THR A 12 7.96 -3.20 -2.92
C THR A 12 6.55 -3.65 -2.52
N VAL A 13 6.00 -4.70 -3.16
CA VAL A 13 4.71 -5.29 -2.75
C VAL A 13 4.79 -5.86 -1.32
N LEU A 14 5.88 -6.54 -0.98
CA LEU A 14 6.07 -7.10 0.37
C LEU A 14 6.18 -6.01 1.44
N GLU A 15 6.93 -4.93 1.17
CA GLU A 15 7.04 -3.77 2.05
C GLU A 15 5.67 -3.11 2.28
N MET A 16 4.90 -2.91 1.19
CA MET A 16 3.55 -2.33 1.26
C MET A 16 2.59 -3.17 2.11
N LEU A 17 2.63 -4.51 1.97
CA LEU A 17 1.81 -5.41 2.77
C LEU A 17 2.20 -5.37 4.25
N GLY A 18 3.50 -5.39 4.54
CA GLY A 18 4.03 -5.31 5.91
C GLY A 18 3.58 -4.04 6.64
N ASP A 19 3.70 -2.88 5.97
CA ASP A 19 3.29 -1.60 6.55
C ASP A 19 1.78 -1.46 6.73
N SER A 20 0.98 -2.19 5.95
CA SER A 20 -0.49 -2.12 6.00
C SER A 20 -1.09 -3.00 7.08
N MET A 21 -0.41 -4.09 7.42
CA MET A 21 -0.85 -5.09 8.40
C MET A 21 -0.18 -4.91 9.76
N SER A 22 0.56 -3.81 9.99
CA SER A 22 1.20 -3.56 11.28
C SER A 22 0.17 -3.42 12.40
N SER A 23 0.48 -3.98 13.57
CA SER A 23 -0.38 -3.93 14.76
C SER A 23 -0.75 -2.50 15.15
N GLY A 24 0.16 -1.54 14.96
CA GLY A 24 -0.08 -0.12 15.20
C GLY A 24 -1.13 0.49 14.26
N ASN A 25 -1.15 0.11 12.99
CA ASN A 25 -2.17 0.59 12.04
C ASN A 25 -3.53 -0.04 12.32
N ILE A 26 -3.56 -1.32 12.67
CA ILE A 26 -4.79 -2.01 13.06
C ILE A 26 -5.40 -1.35 14.31
N ARG A 27 -4.57 -1.03 15.32
CA ARG A 27 -5.02 -0.36 16.55
C ARG A 27 -5.62 1.02 16.27
N LYS A 28 -4.93 1.86 15.50
CA LYS A 28 -5.44 3.20 15.10
C LYS A 28 -6.77 3.10 14.35
N MET A 29 -6.94 2.09 13.49
CA MET A 29 -8.18 1.86 12.77
C MET A 29 -9.32 1.47 13.73
N ALA A 30 -9.03 0.60 14.71
CA ALA A 30 -10.00 0.19 15.72
C ALA A 30 -10.47 1.38 16.57
N GLU A 31 -9.54 2.21 17.05
CA GLU A 31 -9.83 3.44 17.81
C GLU A 31 -10.75 4.39 17.02
N LYS A 32 -10.39 4.68 15.76
CA LYS A 32 -11.17 5.56 14.86
C LYS A 32 -12.60 5.07 14.59
N HIS A 33 -12.82 3.76 14.61
CA HIS A 33 -14.15 3.17 14.38
C HIS A 33 -14.95 2.93 15.67
N ALA A 34 -14.29 2.89 16.83
CA ALA A 34 -14.95 2.71 18.13
C ALA A 34 -15.78 3.94 18.54
N GLU A 35 -15.33 5.14 18.18
CA GLU A 35 -16.00 6.40 18.52
C GLU A 35 -17.28 6.68 17.69
N LYS A 36 -17.54 5.89 16.65
CA LYS A 36 -18.63 6.14 15.69
C LYS A 36 -19.78 5.16 15.87
N VAL A 37 -20.98 5.69 16.14
CA VAL A 37 -22.24 4.94 16.03
C VAL A 37 -22.47 4.59 14.56
N HIS A 38 -22.64 3.31 14.24
CA HIS A 38 -22.76 2.83 12.87
C HIS A 38 -23.57 1.53 12.83
N PHE A 39 -24.34 1.33 11.77
CA PHE A 39 -25.19 0.14 11.60
C PHE A 39 -24.36 -1.14 11.34
N VAL A 40 -23.20 -1.01 10.67
CA VAL A 40 -22.25 -2.11 10.45
C VAL A 40 -21.44 -2.43 11.73
N PRO A 41 -21.32 -3.70 12.14
CA PRO A 41 -20.52 -4.10 13.29
C PRO A 41 -19.05 -3.67 13.18
N ILE A 42 -18.43 -3.35 14.31
CA ILE A 42 -17.08 -2.77 14.36
C ILE A 42 -16.01 -3.66 13.69
N ARG A 43 -16.12 -4.99 13.80
CA ARG A 43 -15.17 -5.93 13.18
C ARG A 43 -15.12 -5.78 11.65
N TYR A 44 -16.28 -5.65 11.00
CA TYR A 44 -16.36 -5.46 9.55
C TYR A 44 -15.88 -4.07 9.13
N ARG A 45 -16.11 -3.05 9.95
CA ARG A 45 -15.59 -1.69 9.71
C ARG A 45 -14.06 -1.64 9.76
N ILE A 46 -13.46 -2.34 10.72
CA ILE A 46 -11.99 -2.47 10.81
C ILE A 46 -11.44 -3.16 9.56
N VAL A 47 -12.04 -4.27 9.12
CA VAL A 47 -11.63 -4.95 7.88
C VAL A 47 -11.78 -4.03 6.67
N GLY A 48 -12.91 -3.32 6.55
CA GLY A 48 -13.14 -2.35 5.49
C GLY A 48 -12.10 -1.22 5.48
N GLY A 49 -11.74 -0.69 6.66
CA GLY A 49 -10.70 0.32 6.80
C GLY A 49 -9.31 -0.19 6.39
N ILE A 50 -8.99 -1.45 6.71
CA ILE A 50 -7.74 -2.09 6.27
C ILE A 50 -7.72 -2.23 4.74
N LEU A 51 -8.81 -2.71 4.13
CA LEU A 51 -8.92 -2.84 2.67
C LEU A 51 -8.85 -1.50 1.96
N GLN A 52 -9.49 -0.47 2.51
CA GLN A 52 -9.39 0.89 1.99
C GLN A 52 -7.95 1.43 2.07
N GLY A 53 -7.28 1.22 3.21
CA GLY A 53 -5.88 1.61 3.39
C GLY A 53 -4.94 0.91 2.41
N LEU A 54 -5.16 -0.38 2.17
CA LEU A 54 -4.45 -1.15 1.15
C LEU A 54 -4.66 -0.56 -0.25
N ASN A 55 -5.90 -0.19 -0.60
CA ASN A 55 -6.21 0.39 -1.91
C ASN A 55 -5.48 1.73 -2.15
N ILE A 56 -5.44 2.61 -1.14
CA ILE A 56 -4.71 3.88 -1.23
C ILE A 56 -3.22 3.62 -1.43
N LYS A 57 -2.63 2.73 -0.61
CA LYS A 57 -1.21 2.40 -0.70
C LYS A 57 -0.85 1.73 -2.03
N PHE A 58 -1.75 0.93 -2.59
CA PHE A 58 -1.57 0.35 -3.92
C PHE A 58 -1.52 1.42 -5.02
N GLY A 59 -2.38 2.44 -4.95
CA GLY A 59 -2.31 3.60 -5.86
C GLY A 59 -0.96 4.31 -5.79
N ASN A 60 -0.51 4.63 -4.57
CA ASN A 60 0.80 5.26 -4.34
C ASN A 60 1.95 4.39 -4.86
N PHE A 61 1.84 3.07 -4.71
CA PHE A 61 2.83 2.12 -5.24
C PHE A 61 2.93 2.20 -6.76
N ILE A 62 1.80 2.20 -7.49
CA ILE A 62 1.81 2.28 -8.96
C ILE A 62 2.48 3.58 -9.41
N GLU A 63 2.18 4.70 -8.75
CA GLU A 63 2.81 5.99 -9.03
C GLU A 63 4.34 5.93 -8.85
N GLN A 64 4.79 5.39 -7.72
CA GLN A 64 6.21 5.31 -7.38
C GLN A 64 6.97 4.34 -8.31
N LEU A 65 6.34 3.23 -8.70
CA LEU A 65 6.87 2.28 -9.68
C LEU A 65 7.05 2.94 -11.05
N LEU A 66 6.03 3.66 -11.54
CA LEU A 66 6.10 4.36 -12.82
C LEU A 66 7.20 5.42 -12.82
N ARG A 67 7.29 6.22 -11.75
CA ARG A 67 8.36 7.21 -11.57
C ARG A 67 9.75 6.58 -11.68
N ASN A 68 9.98 5.49 -10.95
CA ASN A 68 11.27 4.79 -10.95
C ASN A 68 11.62 4.18 -12.32
N ILE A 69 10.62 3.67 -13.04
CA ILE A 69 10.79 3.13 -14.39
C ILE A 69 11.19 4.24 -15.36
N VAL A 70 10.45 5.35 -15.37
CA VAL A 70 10.73 6.51 -16.25
C VAL A 70 12.10 7.09 -15.98
N GLU A 71 12.45 7.32 -14.71
CA GLU A 71 13.76 7.84 -14.31
C GLU A 71 14.91 6.94 -14.81
N ARG A 72 14.72 5.62 -14.74
CA ARG A 72 15.71 4.65 -15.23
C ARG A 72 15.88 4.71 -16.74
N TYR A 73 14.79 4.76 -17.51
CA TYR A 73 14.88 4.85 -18.98
C TYR A 73 15.46 6.19 -19.42
N TRP A 74 15.09 7.28 -18.76
CA TRP A 74 15.67 8.60 -19.00
C TRP A 74 17.19 8.61 -18.79
N ARG A 75 17.67 8.06 -17.67
CA ARG A 75 19.11 7.95 -17.38
C ARG A 75 19.86 7.08 -18.39
N LYS A 76 19.21 6.08 -18.99
CA LYS A 76 19.80 5.20 -20.00
C LYS A 76 19.92 5.86 -21.38
N SER A 77 19.04 6.81 -21.71
CA SER A 77 19.06 7.50 -23.01
C SER A 77 19.99 8.72 -23.03
N ASN A 78 20.29 9.30 -21.86
CA ASN A 78 21.09 10.52 -21.71
C ASN A 78 22.47 10.28 -21.07
N GLY A 79 22.92 9.04 -20.99
CA GLY A 79 24.26 8.65 -20.53
C GLY A 79 24.89 7.66 -21.50
#